data_AF-A0AA43IPS6-F1
#
_entry.id   AF-A0AA43IPS6-F1
#
_cell.length_a   1.000
_cell.length_b   1.000
_cell.length_c   1.000
_cell.angle_alpha   90.00
_cell.angle_beta   90.00
_cell.angle_gamma   90.00
#
_symmetry.space_group_name_H-M   'P 1'
#
loop_
_entity.id
_entity.type
_entity.pdbx_description
1 polymer ?
#
loop_
_entity_poly.entity_id
_entity_poly.type
_entity_poly.pdbx_seq_one_letter_code
_entity_poly.pdbx_strand_id
1 'polypeptide(L)'
;MGLALVVGPAHAGKVALLLERYLDVLERDPWLVVPNRLDIERVERDLLQRRPALLGGRIGTFDDLFEHVAADVDPRGVASETQRALAVRRAITARA
;
A
#
# COMPACT_ATOMS: atom_id res chain seq x y z
N MET A 1 -5.41 -8.76 19.77
CA MET A 1 -4.67 -7.87 18.84
C MET A 1 -3.23 -7.80 19.30
N GLY A 2 -2.26 -7.90 18.38
CA GLY A 2 -0.84 -7.77 18.68
C GLY A 2 -0.16 -6.92 17.62
N LEU A 3 0.68 -5.98 18.05
CA LEU A 3 1.54 -5.19 17.18
C LEU A 3 2.96 -5.75 17.33
N ALA A 4 3.57 -6.14 16.21
CA ALA A 4 4.96 -6.58 16.18
C ALA A 4 5.80 -5.51 15.46
N LEU A 5 6.67 -4.84 16.20
CA LEU A 5 7.56 -3.82 15.64
C LEU A 5 8.91 -4.45 15.22
N VAL A 6 9.28 -4.28 13.95
CA VAL A 6 10.60 -4.69 13.43
C VAL A 6 11.50 -3.45 13.34
N VAL A 7 12.51 -3.36 14.21
CA VAL A 7 13.48 -2.25 14.24
C VAL A 7 14.90 -2.74 14.02
N GLY A 8 15.76 -1.86 13.53
CA GLY A 8 17.17 -2.14 13.26
C GLY A 8 17.78 -1.04 12.39
N PRO A 9 19.13 -0.99 12.27
CA PRO A 9 19.80 -0.01 11.43
C PRO A 9 19.49 -0.20 9.94
N ALA A 10 19.97 0.72 9.10
CA ALA A 10 19.94 0.54 7.65
C ALA A 10 20.64 -0.78 7.28
N HIS A 11 20.14 -1.47 6.25
CA HIS A 11 20.68 -2.75 5.77
C HIS A 11 20.67 -3.92 6.78
N ALA A 12 19.96 -3.81 7.91
CA ALA A 12 19.86 -4.87 8.91
C ALA A 12 18.96 -6.07 8.53
N GLY A 13 18.66 -6.26 7.25
CA GLY A 13 17.80 -7.37 6.79
C GLY A 13 16.30 -7.23 7.11
N LYS A 14 15.82 -6.07 7.59
CA LYS A 14 14.41 -5.85 7.97
C LYS A 14 13.41 -6.20 6.85
N VAL A 15 13.76 -5.85 5.61
CA VAL A 15 12.92 -6.15 4.45
C VAL A 15 12.85 -7.66 4.23
N ALA A 16 13.98 -8.36 4.24
CA ALA A 16 14.00 -9.81 4.05
C ALA A 16 13.16 -10.54 5.11
N LEU A 17 13.23 -10.11 6.37
CA LEU A 17 12.42 -10.63 7.46
C LEU A 17 10.91 -10.37 7.26
N LEU A 18 10.53 -9.18 6.77
CA LEU A 18 9.14 -8.87 6.47
C LEU A 18 8.59 -9.73 5.32
N LEU A 19 9.40 -9.99 4.29
CA LEU A 19 9.00 -10.85 3.17
C LEU A 19 8.84 -12.31 3.60
N GLU A 20 9.71 -12.82 4.46
CA GLU A 20 9.55 -14.16 5.06
C GLU A 20 8.24 -14.26 5.84
N ARG A 21 7.97 -13.30 6.74
CA ARG A 21 6.72 -13.26 7.50
C ARG A 21 5.48 -13.14 6.61
N TYR A 22 5.58 -12.39 5.52
CA TYR A 22 4.50 -12.29 4.54
C TYR A 22 4.21 -13.65 3.89
N LEU A 23 5.25 -14.38 3.48
CA LEU A 23 5.14 -15.72 2.90
C LEU A 23 4.58 -16.75 3.89
N ASP A 24 4.86 -16.60 5.18
CA ASP A 24 4.36 -17.48 6.25
C ASP A 24 2.85 -17.32 6.49
N VAL A 25 2.27 -16.17 6.13
CA VAL A 25 0.84 -15.89 6.32
C VAL A 25 0.07 -15.76 5.01
N LEU A 26 0.68 -16.11 3.87
CA LEU A 26 0.11 -15.90 2.53
C LEU A 26 -1.29 -16.49 2.35
N GLU A 27 -1.54 -17.66 2.96
CA GLU A 27 -2.83 -18.36 2.92
C GLU A 27 -3.99 -17.56 3.56
N ARG A 28 -3.67 -16.51 4.33
CA ARG A 28 -4.66 -15.64 4.99
C ARG A 28 -5.00 -14.38 4.19
N ASP A 29 -4.62 -14.33 2.92
CA ASP A 29 -4.75 -13.15 2.04
C ASP A 29 -4.19 -11.84 2.66
N PRO A 30 -2.90 -11.83 3.10
CA PRO A 30 -2.32 -10.69 3.80
C PRO A 30 -2.06 -9.50 2.88
N TRP A 31 -2.09 -8.29 3.44
CA TRP A 31 -1.59 -7.06 2.78
C TRP A 31 -0.14 -6.79 3.17
N LEU A 32 0.71 -6.55 2.17
CA LEU A 32 2.04 -5.98 2.32
C LEU A 32 2.05 -4.57 1.73
N VAL A 33 2.05 -3.56 2.61
CA VAL A 33 2.04 -2.16 2.20
C VAL A 33 3.46 -1.66 1.98
N VAL A 34 3.72 -1.08 0.82
CA VAL A 34 5.03 -0.53 0.42
C VAL A 34 4.94 0.98 0.12
N PRO A 35 6.06 1.73 0.17
CA PRO A 35 6.03 3.19 0.03
C PRO A 35 5.57 3.71 -1.33
N ASN A 36 5.91 3.02 -2.42
CA ASN A 36 5.58 3.45 -3.79
C ASN A 36 5.50 2.27 -4.76
N ARG A 37 5.11 2.54 -6.01
CA ARG A 37 4.94 1.52 -7.05
C ARG A 37 6.24 0.83 -7.47
N LEU A 38 7.38 1.51 -7.44
CA LEU A 38 8.67 0.88 -7.76
C LEU A 38 9.04 -0.18 -6.70
N ASP A 39 8.66 0.05 -5.45
CA ASP A 39 8.85 -0.92 -4.38
C ASP A 39 7.98 -2.17 -4.59
N ILE A 40 6.77 -2.04 -5.17
CA ILE A 40 5.89 -3.19 -5.48
C ILE A 40 6.64 -4.14 -6.41
N GLU A 41 7.09 -3.66 -7.58
CA GLU A 41 7.77 -4.51 -8.57
C GLU A 41 9.05 -5.13 -8.02
N ARG A 42 9.78 -4.41 -7.16
CA ARG A 42 11.01 -4.91 -6.53
C ARG A 42 10.68 -6.04 -5.56
N VAL A 43 9.66 -5.86 -4.74
CA VAL A 43 9.22 -6.84 -3.74
C VAL A 43 8.64 -8.09 -4.40
N GLU A 44 7.81 -7.94 -5.43
CA GLU A 44 7.26 -9.08 -6.19
C GLU A 44 8.39 -9.94 -6.78
N ARG A 45 9.41 -9.30 -7.36
CA ARG A 45 10.59 -10.01 -7.87
C ARG A 45 11.35 -10.77 -6.78
N ASP A 46 11.57 -10.15 -5.62
CA ASP A 46 12.24 -10.81 -4.47
C ASP A 46 11.40 -12.00 -3.96
N LEU A 47 10.09 -11.86 -3.87
CA LEU A 47 9.20 -12.93 -3.45
C LEU A 47 9.19 -14.10 -4.44
N LEU A 48 9.14 -13.82 -5.75
CA LEU A 48 9.19 -14.86 -6.78
C LEU A 48 10.53 -15.61 -6.82
N GLN A 49 11.64 -14.93 -6.48
CA GLN A 49 12.94 -15.59 -6.31
C GLN A 49 12.95 -16.57 -5.13
N ARG A 50 12.17 -16.32 -4.08
CA ARG A 50 12.07 -17.17 -2.89
C ARG A 50 11.04 -18.29 -3.03
N ARG A 51 9.91 -18.01 -3.68
CA ARG A 51 8.82 -18.95 -3.93
C ARG A 51 8.34 -18.78 -5.37
N PRO A 52 8.54 -19.78 -6.26
CA PRO A 52 8.28 -19.65 -7.71
C PRO A 52 6.83 -19.31 -8.08
N ALA A 53 5.89 -19.52 -7.15
CA ALA A 53 4.49 -19.14 -7.33
C ALA A 53 3.94 -18.57 -6.00
N LEU A 54 3.18 -17.49 -6.12
CA LEU A 54 2.48 -16.84 -5.03
C LEU A 54 0.97 -17.01 -5.27
N LEU A 55 0.26 -17.52 -4.27
CA LEU A 55 -1.18 -17.76 -4.35
C LEU A 55 -1.82 -17.10 -3.12
N GLY A 56 -2.57 -16.02 -3.35
CA GLY A 56 -3.10 -15.15 -2.31
C GLY A 56 -2.16 -14.03 -1.90
N GLY A 57 -2.66 -13.13 -1.07
CA GLY A 57 -1.95 -11.96 -0.60
C GLY A 57 -1.95 -10.82 -1.62
N ARG A 58 -1.71 -9.61 -1.11
CA ARG A 58 -1.69 -8.38 -1.91
C ARG A 58 -0.50 -7.53 -1.53
N ILE A 59 0.05 -6.87 -2.54
CA ILE A 59 1.19 -5.97 -2.40
C ILE A 59 0.79 -4.67 -3.05
N GLY A 60 0.87 -3.58 -2.29
CA GLY A 60 0.34 -2.31 -2.75
C GLY A 60 0.82 -1.16 -1.88
N THR A 61 0.53 0.05 -2.32
CA THR A 61 0.67 1.24 -1.51
C THR A 61 -0.53 1.42 -0.58
N PHE A 62 -0.49 2.45 0.26
CA PHE A 62 -1.68 2.84 1.01
C PHE A 62 -2.83 3.26 0.10
N ASP A 63 -2.56 3.90 -1.04
CA ASP A 63 -3.60 4.29 -1.99
C ASP A 63 -4.36 3.06 -2.51
N ASP A 64 -3.64 2.00 -2.87
CA ASP A 64 -4.23 0.75 -3.37
C ASP A 64 -5.06 0.04 -2.26
N LEU A 65 -4.59 0.09 -1.00
CA LEU A 65 -5.34 -0.44 0.14
C LEU A 65 -6.64 0.33 0.38
N PHE A 66 -6.58 1.66 0.35
CA PHE A 66 -7.76 2.49 0.57
C PHE A 66 -8.76 2.36 -0.58
N GLU A 67 -8.28 2.27 -1.83
CA GLU A 67 -9.13 1.97 -2.99
C GLU A 67 -9.83 0.62 -2.83
N HIS A 68 -9.10 -0.42 -2.38
CA HIS A 68 -9.70 -1.72 -2.12
C HIS A 68 -10.80 -1.68 -1.04
N VAL A 69 -10.55 -0.98 0.08
CA VAL A 69 -11.52 -0.87 1.18
C VAL A 69 -12.73 -0.02 0.78
N ALA A 70 -12.54 0.98 -0.07
CA ALA A 70 -13.60 1.86 -0.53
C ALA A 70 -14.51 1.24 -1.60
N ALA A 71 -14.11 0.11 -2.22
CA ALA A 71 -14.84 -0.50 -3.32
C ALA A 71 -16.30 -0.86 -2.99
N ASP A 72 -16.59 -1.18 -1.72
CA ASP A 72 -17.93 -1.55 -1.25
C ASP A 72 -18.74 -0.37 -0.67
N VAL A 73 -18.18 0.85 -0.69
CA VAL A 73 -18.80 2.06 -0.16
C VAL A 73 -19.20 2.97 -1.33
N ASP A 74 -20.34 3.67 -1.22
CA ASP A 74 -20.80 4.62 -2.24
C ASP A 74 -19.65 5.57 -2.65
N PRO A 75 -19.12 5.46 -3.88
CA PRO A 75 -17.88 6.10 -4.27
C PRO A 75 -18.17 7.56 -4.55
N ARG A 76 -18.25 8.38 -3.49
CA ARG A 76 -17.97 9.80 -3.63
C ARG A 76 -16.51 9.92 -4.07
N GLY A 77 -16.31 10.01 -5.38
CA GLY A 77 -14.98 10.01 -5.98
C GLY A 77 -14.08 11.06 -5.33
N VAL A 78 -12.81 10.68 -5.10
CA VAL A 78 -11.81 11.61 -4.58
C VAL A 78 -11.58 12.70 -5.63
N ALA A 79 -11.68 13.96 -5.22
CA ALA A 79 -11.45 15.08 -6.12
C ALA A 79 -10.02 15.04 -6.68
N SER A 80 -9.90 15.11 -8.00
CA SER A 80 -8.61 15.22 -8.68
C SER A 80 -7.85 16.48 -8.26
N GLU A 81 -6.56 16.53 -8.55
CA GLU A 81 -5.75 17.74 -8.28
C GLU A 81 -6.36 18.99 -8.92
N THR A 82 -6.82 18.89 -10.17
CA THR A 82 -7.49 19.98 -10.88
C THR A 82 -8.81 20.38 -10.21
N GLN A 83 -9.64 19.40 -9.80
CA GLN A 83 -10.90 19.68 -9.12
C GLN A 83 -10.66 20.36 -7.76
N ARG A 84 -9.66 19.92 -6.99
CA ARG A 84 -9.26 20.54 -5.73
C ARG A 84 -8.76 21.96 -5.94
N ALA A 85 -7.89 22.19 -6.92
CA ALA A 85 -7.39 23.53 -7.24
C ALA A 85 -8.53 24.49 -7.62
N LEU A 86 -9.49 24.03 -8.43
CA LEU A 86 -10.67 24.81 -8.81
C LEU A 86 -11.59 25.08 -7.62
N ALA A 87 -11.81 24.10 -6.74
CA ALA A 87 -12.63 24.25 -5.54
C ALA A 87 -12.03 25.29 -4.58
N VAL A 88 -10.72 25.22 -4.33
CA VAL A 88 -9.99 26.21 -3.52
C VAL A 88 -10.10 27.60 -4.14
N ARG A 89 -9.84 27.73 -5.44
CA ARG A 89 -9.96 29.02 -6.14
C ARG A 89 -11.36 29.61 -5.98
N ARG A 90 -12.42 28.82 -6.20
CA ARG A 90 -13.81 29.26 -6.04
C ARG A 90 -14.12 29.70 -4.60
N ALA A 91 -13.64 28.94 -3.61
CA ALA A 91 -13.86 29.26 -2.20
C ALA A 91 -13.20 30.59 -1.79
N ILE A 92 -12.02 30.90 -2.35
CA ILE A 92 -11.34 32.18 -2.12
C ILE A 92 -12.11 33.33 -2.78
N THR A 93 -12.49 33.19 -4.05
CA THR A 93 -13.20 34.26 -4.78
C THR A 93 -14.60 34.54 -4.21
N ALA A 94 -15.30 33.52 -3.69
CA ALA A 94 -16.63 33.70 -3.11
C ALA A 94 -16.62 34.40 -1.73
N ARG A 95 -15.44 34.59 -1.12
CA ARG A 95 -15.26 35.29 0.18
C ARG A 95 -14.72 36.72 0.04
N ALA A 96 -14.39 37.16 -1.17
CA ALA A 96 -13.94 38.52 -1.48
C ALA A 96 -15.10 39.36 -2.02
#